data_AF-A0A933NDK8-F1
#
_entry.id   AF-A0A933NDK8-F1
#
_cell.length_a   1.000
_cell.length_b   1.000
_cell.length_c   1.000
_cell.angle_alpha   90.00
_cell.angle_beta   90.00
_cell.angle_gamma   90.00
#
_symmetry.space_group_name_H-M   'P 1'
#
loop_
_entity.id
_entity.type
_entity.pdbx_description
1 polymer ?
#
loop_
_entity_poly.entity_id
_entity_poly.type
_entity_poly.pdbx_seq_one_letter_code
_entity_poly.pdbx_strand_id
1 'polypeptide(L)'
;MNQQALLSVIDLDTQVQVPGSSCNLNRAASGDRYPPYLPTQGLLFNTPWGMAIAPGGTAGYILSAGSNLAVRATLDATGNVTVAGHVSPYQSSNGIIRVAVGKNPRAIVFEPRGRFAYVHNHIGRTVSVIDLLTDQITDTAQAADPPVTGSLEASIVHGEELFNTSIGTSTQDGSTGRMSESGWASCFGCHPFGWTDTAVWSFPSGPRKSIPLFTTVSRSDPGDHRMMTWSAICDEVADFEQKIRTVCSTVSTTETAPRQGLMVGIPGSDIQPFVPKANTNRSTDWDDLENYLRRGVRAPISPLRGSVDPDIPLGNQLFAKAGCNTCHGGSKWTVSRRIYTPPPYLGPSSTMTLSSQGEFIEALRPVDTFFALERTATNRVALGANGFNPPSLLGAWAFPPYFHNGQATTLEEVLIRPVVGAAQHKDAGVPGQLESEVDRARLIRFLESIDDATPTY
;
A
#
# COMPACT_ATOMS: atom_id res chain seq x y z
N MET A 1 3.86 -10.27 -10.74
CA MET A 1 2.85 -9.68 -9.85
C MET A 1 2.41 -8.39 -10.52
N ASN A 2 1.16 -8.26 -10.91
CA ASN A 2 0.64 -6.99 -11.36
C ASN A 2 -0.80 -6.82 -10.91
N GLN A 3 -1.15 -5.60 -10.54
CA GLN A 3 -2.53 -5.22 -10.27
C GLN A 3 -3.26 -5.15 -11.60
N GLN A 4 -4.49 -5.68 -11.63
CA GLN A 4 -5.34 -5.65 -12.81
C GLN A 4 -6.45 -4.64 -12.61
N ALA A 5 -6.63 -3.75 -13.58
CA ALA A 5 -7.80 -2.91 -13.65
C ALA A 5 -8.90 -3.68 -14.41
N LEU A 6 -9.99 -3.98 -13.70
CA LEU A 6 -11.13 -4.70 -14.24
C LEU A 6 -12.34 -3.78 -14.28
N LEU A 7 -13.10 -3.87 -15.36
CA LEU A 7 -14.38 -3.22 -15.52
C LEU A 7 -15.46 -4.28 -15.70
N SER A 8 -16.47 -4.25 -14.84
CA SER A 8 -17.61 -5.16 -14.85
C SER A 8 -18.84 -4.46 -15.41
N VAL A 9 -19.63 -5.18 -16.22
CA VAL A 9 -20.92 -4.70 -16.72
C VAL A 9 -22.01 -5.42 -15.94
N ILE A 10 -22.89 -4.65 -15.27
CA ILE A 10 -24.02 -5.17 -14.48
C ILE A 10 -25.30 -4.81 -15.22
N ASP A 11 -26.14 -5.82 -15.45
CA ASP A 11 -27.50 -5.62 -15.94
C ASP A 11 -28.37 -5.13 -14.79
N LEU A 12 -29.06 -4.00 -14.98
CA LEU A 12 -29.80 -3.32 -13.90
C LEU A 12 -31.13 -4.00 -13.58
N ASP A 13 -31.73 -4.71 -14.54
CA ASP A 13 -33.01 -5.40 -14.36
C ASP A 13 -32.80 -6.68 -13.53
N THR A 14 -31.70 -7.40 -13.81
CA THR A 14 -31.36 -8.66 -13.15
C THR A 14 -30.42 -8.49 -11.96
N GLN A 15 -29.71 -7.37 -11.86
CA GLN A 15 -28.66 -7.09 -10.86
C GLN A 15 -27.49 -8.10 -10.91
N VAL A 16 -27.25 -8.70 -12.07
CA VAL A 16 -26.17 -9.67 -12.28
C VAL A 16 -25.16 -9.14 -13.30
N GLN A 17 -23.91 -9.55 -13.14
CA GLN A 17 -22.86 -9.27 -14.13
C GLN A 17 -23.17 -9.95 -15.46
N VAL A 18 -23.13 -9.19 -16.56
CA VAL A 18 -23.35 -9.70 -17.91
C VAL A 18 -22.17 -10.60 -18.30
N PRO A 19 -22.41 -11.90 -18.59
CA PRO A 19 -21.33 -12.83 -18.92
C PRO A 19 -20.57 -12.41 -20.18
N GLY A 20 -19.23 -12.40 -20.10
CA GLY A 20 -18.36 -12.06 -21.23
C GLY A 20 -18.17 -10.56 -21.50
N SER A 21 -18.95 -9.69 -20.85
CA SER A 21 -18.89 -8.23 -21.07
C SER A 21 -17.85 -7.50 -20.20
N SER A 22 -17.16 -8.22 -19.32
CA SER A 22 -16.15 -7.62 -18.45
C SER A 22 -14.82 -7.42 -19.16
N CYS A 23 -14.22 -6.25 -18.96
CA CYS A 23 -13.01 -5.84 -19.64
C CYS A 23 -11.84 -5.78 -18.65
N ASN A 24 -10.74 -6.44 -19.00
CA ASN A 24 -9.45 -6.16 -18.37
C ASN A 24 -8.80 -4.99 -19.12
N LEU A 25 -8.77 -3.81 -18.49
CA LEU A 25 -8.32 -2.57 -19.14
C LEU A 25 -6.84 -2.63 -19.55
N ASN A 26 -6.01 -3.28 -18.72
CA ASN A 26 -4.60 -3.49 -19.02
C ASN A 26 -4.40 -4.39 -20.25
N ARG A 27 -5.23 -5.42 -20.40
CA ARG A 27 -5.24 -6.26 -21.60
C ARG A 27 -5.77 -5.50 -22.81
N ALA A 28 -6.83 -4.72 -22.67
CA ALA A 28 -7.35 -3.88 -23.75
C ALA A 28 -6.27 -2.91 -24.27
N ALA A 29 -5.37 -2.47 -23.39
CA ALA A 29 -4.24 -1.60 -23.73
C ALA A 29 -2.93 -2.32 -24.07
N SER A 30 -2.88 -3.65 -24.19
CA SER A 30 -1.62 -4.38 -24.31
C SER A 30 -0.84 -4.14 -25.62
N GLY A 31 -1.44 -3.47 -26.61
CA GLY A 31 -0.80 -3.07 -27.89
C GLY A 31 -0.40 -1.59 -27.98
N ASP A 32 -0.63 -0.82 -26.91
CA ASP A 32 -0.36 0.62 -26.83
C ASP A 32 1.12 0.91 -26.52
N ARG A 33 1.66 2.01 -27.07
CA ARG A 33 3.01 2.51 -26.77
C ARG A 33 2.93 3.99 -26.43
N TYR A 34 2.87 4.35 -25.15
CA TYR A 34 2.62 5.72 -24.69
C TYR A 34 3.90 6.55 -24.50
N PRO A 35 4.25 7.48 -25.42
CA PRO A 35 5.33 8.44 -25.22
C PRO A 35 4.84 9.64 -24.39
N PRO A 36 5.70 10.41 -23.71
CA PRO A 36 7.16 10.32 -23.62
C PRO A 36 7.69 9.30 -22.58
N TYR A 37 6.80 8.66 -21.82
CA TYR A 37 7.20 7.95 -20.60
C TYR A 37 7.78 6.54 -20.86
N LEU A 38 7.43 5.87 -21.96
CA LEU A 38 7.99 4.55 -22.28
C LEU A 38 8.17 4.27 -23.79
N PRO A 39 9.37 3.82 -24.23
CA PRO A 39 9.61 3.42 -25.62
C PRO A 39 9.24 1.95 -25.94
N THR A 40 9.04 1.08 -24.94
CA THR A 40 8.92 -0.38 -25.13
C THR A 40 7.64 -1.04 -24.58
N GLN A 41 6.88 -0.39 -23.69
CA GLN A 41 5.62 -0.91 -23.12
C GLN A 41 4.56 0.20 -23.03
N GLY A 42 3.27 -0.15 -23.10
CA GLY A 42 2.16 0.77 -22.88
C GLY A 42 1.98 1.14 -21.42
N LEU A 43 1.41 2.32 -21.15
CA LEU A 43 1.11 2.75 -19.78
C LEU A 43 -0.12 2.00 -19.25
N LEU A 44 0.06 1.29 -18.13
CA LEU A 44 -0.99 0.51 -17.47
C LEU A 44 -1.93 1.39 -16.65
N PHE A 45 -3.14 0.88 -16.44
CA PHE A 45 -4.17 1.48 -15.60
C PHE A 45 -3.92 1.07 -14.16
N ASN A 46 -3.67 2.06 -13.30
CA ASN A 46 -3.45 1.83 -11.88
C ASN A 46 -4.41 2.66 -11.03
N THR A 47 -4.93 2.02 -9.99
CA THR A 47 -5.92 2.60 -9.07
C THR A 47 -7.11 3.19 -9.85
N PRO A 48 -7.86 2.37 -10.62
CA PRO A 48 -9.09 2.85 -11.23
C PRO A 48 -10.05 3.26 -10.11
N TRP A 49 -10.52 4.51 -10.14
CA TRP A 49 -11.28 5.08 -9.01
C TRP A 49 -12.70 5.46 -9.36
N GLY A 50 -12.87 6.20 -10.45
CA GLY A 50 -14.16 6.71 -10.88
C GLY A 50 -14.31 6.53 -12.39
N MET A 51 -15.55 6.42 -12.84
CA MET A 51 -15.89 6.47 -14.25
C MET A 51 -17.23 7.15 -14.43
N ALA A 52 -17.46 7.68 -15.62
CA ALA A 52 -18.76 8.17 -16.01
C ALA A 52 -18.94 7.98 -17.52
N ILE A 53 -20.19 7.77 -17.93
CA ILE A 53 -20.59 7.71 -19.34
C ILE A 53 -21.23 9.06 -19.70
N ALA A 54 -20.85 9.59 -20.85
CA ALA A 54 -21.34 10.86 -21.37
C ALA A 54 -22.85 10.77 -21.72
N PRO A 55 -23.57 11.90 -21.71
CA PRO A 55 -24.91 11.98 -22.27
C PRO A 55 -24.93 11.40 -23.70
N GLY A 56 -25.77 10.39 -23.93
CA GLY A 56 -25.80 9.63 -25.20
C GLY A 56 -25.34 8.17 -25.08
N GLY A 57 -24.66 7.80 -24.00
CA GLY A 57 -24.49 6.39 -23.60
C GLY A 57 -23.44 5.57 -24.36
N THR A 58 -22.72 6.16 -25.33
CA THR A 58 -21.79 5.42 -26.21
C THR A 58 -20.31 5.64 -25.89
N ALA A 59 -19.97 6.64 -25.08
CA ALA A 59 -18.60 6.94 -24.68
C ALA A 59 -18.54 7.56 -23.28
N GLY A 60 -17.40 7.46 -22.62
CA GLY A 60 -17.16 7.98 -21.29
C GLY A 60 -15.67 8.05 -20.96
N TYR A 61 -15.35 8.27 -19.69
CA TYR A 61 -13.97 8.16 -19.20
C TYR A 61 -13.90 7.29 -17.94
N ILE A 62 -12.75 6.64 -17.79
CA ILE A 62 -12.32 5.92 -16.61
C ILE A 62 -11.10 6.64 -16.04
N LEU A 63 -11.11 6.96 -14.75
CA LEU A 63 -10.03 7.64 -14.06
C LEU A 63 -8.99 6.64 -13.59
N SER A 64 -7.77 6.74 -14.10
CA SER A 64 -6.59 6.04 -13.59
C SER A 64 -5.92 6.94 -12.56
N ALA A 65 -6.34 6.82 -11.30
CA ALA A 65 -5.96 7.76 -10.25
C ALA A 65 -4.46 7.74 -9.92
N GLY A 66 -3.81 6.57 -10.04
CA GLY A 66 -2.37 6.46 -9.84
C GLY A 66 -1.53 7.09 -10.97
N SER A 67 -2.13 7.25 -12.14
CA SER A 67 -1.44 7.79 -13.33
C SER A 67 -1.82 9.23 -13.65
N ASN A 68 -2.74 9.85 -12.89
CA ASN A 68 -3.30 11.18 -13.16
C ASN A 68 -3.93 11.31 -14.56
N LEU A 69 -4.66 10.28 -14.99
CA LEU A 69 -5.27 10.24 -16.30
C LEU A 69 -6.79 10.02 -16.25
N ALA A 70 -7.50 10.71 -17.12
CA ALA A 70 -8.81 10.28 -17.60
C ALA A 70 -8.62 9.55 -18.93
N VAL A 71 -9.03 8.28 -18.99
CA VAL A 71 -8.86 7.44 -20.17
C VAL A 71 -10.21 7.20 -20.81
N ARG A 72 -10.34 7.53 -22.10
CA ARG A 72 -11.59 7.40 -22.82
C ARG A 72 -11.98 5.93 -22.95
N ALA A 73 -13.27 5.66 -22.76
CA ALA A 73 -13.87 4.37 -22.95
C ALA A 73 -15.08 4.50 -23.90
N THR A 74 -15.31 3.50 -24.73
CA THR A 74 -16.47 3.39 -25.61
C THR A 74 -17.30 2.17 -25.26
N LEU A 75 -18.61 2.28 -25.48
CA LEU A 75 -19.59 1.23 -25.27
C LEU A 75 -20.18 0.83 -26.61
N ASP A 76 -20.20 -0.47 -26.90
CA ASP A 76 -20.90 -0.97 -28.08
C ASP A 76 -22.42 -1.08 -27.84
N ALA A 77 -23.17 -1.45 -28.88
CA ALA A 77 -24.63 -1.58 -28.81
C ALA A 77 -25.12 -2.66 -27.83
N THR A 78 -24.23 -3.54 -27.37
CA THR A 78 -24.49 -4.59 -26.38
C THR A 78 -24.00 -4.21 -24.98
N GLY A 79 -23.47 -2.99 -24.81
CA GLY A 79 -22.98 -2.47 -23.54
C GLY A 79 -21.56 -2.92 -23.17
N ASN A 80 -20.81 -3.58 -24.07
CA ASN A 80 -19.43 -3.95 -23.78
C ASN A 80 -18.54 -2.71 -23.85
N VAL A 81 -17.65 -2.57 -22.87
CA VAL A 81 -16.76 -1.42 -22.75
C VAL A 81 -15.35 -1.75 -23.27
N THR A 82 -14.76 -0.85 -24.06
CA THR A 82 -13.35 -0.89 -24.46
C THR A 82 -12.67 0.46 -24.32
N VAL A 83 -11.36 0.47 -24.13
CA VAL A 83 -10.49 1.66 -24.08
C VAL A 83 -9.57 1.78 -25.30
N ALA A 84 -9.67 0.82 -26.23
CA ALA A 84 -8.80 0.72 -27.41
C ALA A 84 -9.53 1.13 -28.71
N GLY A 85 -8.77 1.28 -29.79
CA GLY A 85 -9.32 1.51 -31.14
C GLY A 85 -9.71 2.96 -31.45
N HIS A 86 -9.23 3.93 -30.67
CA HIS A 86 -9.51 5.35 -30.82
C HIS A 86 -8.42 6.07 -31.65
N VAL A 87 -8.76 7.11 -32.42
CA VAL A 87 -7.73 7.88 -33.12
C VAL A 87 -7.01 8.81 -32.13
N SER A 88 -5.74 8.55 -31.86
CA SER A 88 -4.91 9.38 -30.97
C SER A 88 -3.85 10.13 -31.79
N PRO A 89 -3.65 11.44 -31.59
CA PRO A 89 -2.60 12.20 -32.27
C PRO A 89 -1.18 11.77 -31.86
N TYR A 90 -1.04 10.93 -30.82
CA TYR A 90 0.25 10.53 -30.25
C TYR A 90 0.69 9.09 -30.59
N GLN A 91 -0.11 8.25 -31.27
CA GLN A 91 0.25 6.83 -31.55
C GLN A 91 -0.38 6.23 -32.82
N SER A 92 0.33 5.27 -33.46
CA SER A 92 0.00 4.70 -34.78
C SER A 92 -0.52 3.25 -34.83
N SER A 93 -0.73 2.52 -33.71
CA SER A 93 -1.11 1.10 -33.83
C SER A 93 -2.18 0.51 -32.89
N ASN A 94 -2.74 1.23 -31.90
CA ASN A 94 -3.89 0.70 -31.15
C ASN A 94 -4.84 1.74 -30.52
N GLY A 95 -4.43 3.02 -30.49
CA GLY A 95 -5.38 4.12 -30.35
C GLY A 95 -6.05 4.24 -28.99
N ILE A 96 -5.37 4.77 -27.98
CA ILE A 96 -5.96 5.05 -26.68
C ILE A 96 -5.89 6.55 -26.42
N ILE A 97 -7.01 7.12 -25.98
CA ILE A 97 -7.10 8.53 -25.63
C ILE A 97 -6.93 8.66 -24.11
N ARG A 98 -5.82 9.30 -23.72
CA ARG A 98 -5.47 9.60 -22.34
C ARG A 98 -5.38 11.11 -22.18
N VAL A 99 -6.26 11.66 -21.36
CA VAL A 99 -6.26 13.06 -21.00
C VAL A 99 -5.52 13.21 -19.67
N ALA A 100 -4.39 13.91 -19.68
CA ALA A 100 -3.67 14.25 -18.47
C ALA A 100 -4.50 15.27 -17.66
N VAL A 101 -4.89 14.88 -16.46
CA VAL A 101 -5.66 15.71 -15.52
C VAL A 101 -4.78 16.07 -14.31
N GLY A 102 -5.36 16.73 -13.31
CA GLY A 102 -4.63 17.02 -12.07
C GLY A 102 -4.35 15.77 -11.22
N LYS A 103 -3.70 16.00 -10.07
CA LYS A 103 -3.15 14.96 -9.21
C LYS A 103 -4.24 14.15 -8.50
N ASN A 104 -4.16 12.82 -8.61
CA ASN A 104 -5.05 11.80 -8.03
C ASN A 104 -6.54 12.07 -8.33
N PRO A 105 -6.99 11.93 -9.59
CA PRO A 105 -8.37 12.15 -9.97
C PRO A 105 -9.29 11.09 -9.35
N ARG A 106 -10.37 11.53 -8.69
CA ARG A 106 -11.29 10.64 -7.92
C ARG A 106 -12.76 10.75 -8.31
N ALA A 107 -13.16 11.77 -9.05
CA ALA A 107 -14.52 11.85 -9.55
C ALA A 107 -14.55 12.52 -10.92
N ILE A 108 -15.50 12.11 -11.75
CA ILE A 108 -15.77 12.70 -13.05
C ILE A 108 -17.27 12.84 -13.25
N VAL A 109 -17.70 13.99 -13.75
CA VAL A 109 -19.08 14.26 -14.15
C VAL A 109 -19.11 14.93 -15.52
N PHE A 110 -20.20 14.76 -16.24
CA PHE A 110 -20.41 15.42 -17.53
C PHE A 110 -21.38 16.59 -17.39
N GLU A 111 -21.14 17.65 -18.14
CA GLU A 111 -22.15 18.68 -18.38
C GLU A 111 -23.40 18.02 -19.00
N PRO A 112 -24.64 18.38 -18.58
CA PRO A 112 -25.86 17.81 -19.14
C PRO A 112 -25.99 17.94 -20.67
N ARG A 113 -25.40 18.99 -21.25
CA ARG A 113 -25.37 19.21 -22.71
C ARG A 113 -24.28 18.41 -23.43
N GLY A 114 -23.42 17.71 -22.69
CA GLY A 114 -22.44 16.76 -23.22
C GLY A 114 -21.25 17.39 -23.94
N ARG A 115 -20.90 18.66 -23.68
CA ARG A 115 -19.69 19.26 -24.28
C ARG A 115 -18.45 19.10 -23.39
N PHE A 116 -18.62 19.23 -22.08
CA PHE A 116 -17.51 19.18 -21.13
C PHE A 116 -17.65 18.04 -20.12
N ALA A 117 -16.52 17.51 -19.66
CA ALA A 117 -16.42 16.73 -18.44
C ALA A 117 -15.56 17.46 -17.40
N TYR A 118 -15.91 17.29 -16.13
CA TYR A 118 -15.25 17.91 -14.98
C TYR A 118 -14.65 16.81 -14.12
N VAL A 119 -13.34 16.86 -13.88
CA VAL A 119 -12.60 15.86 -13.11
C VAL A 119 -12.09 16.48 -11.82
N HIS A 120 -12.55 15.96 -10.67
CA HIS A 120 -12.06 16.37 -9.37
C HIS A 120 -10.73 15.68 -9.06
N ASN A 121 -9.68 16.49 -8.89
CA ASN A 121 -8.32 16.07 -8.60
C ASN A 121 -8.06 16.20 -7.10
N HIS A 122 -8.18 15.10 -6.36
CA HIS A 122 -8.26 15.12 -4.91
C HIS A 122 -7.00 15.69 -4.25
N ILE A 123 -5.83 15.16 -4.60
CA ILE A 123 -4.55 15.62 -4.06
C ILE A 123 -4.18 16.98 -4.66
N GLY A 124 -4.49 17.18 -5.94
CA GLY A 124 -4.20 18.43 -6.64
C GLY A 124 -5.03 19.62 -6.16
N ARG A 125 -6.17 19.38 -5.47
CA ARG A 125 -7.12 20.41 -5.04
C ARG A 125 -7.64 21.28 -6.18
N THR A 126 -7.83 20.67 -7.34
CA THR A 126 -8.32 21.32 -8.57
C THR A 126 -9.43 20.52 -9.24
N VAL A 127 -10.13 21.17 -10.18
CA VAL A 127 -11.05 20.56 -11.12
C VAL A 127 -10.54 20.77 -12.53
N SER A 128 -10.23 19.69 -13.25
CA SER A 128 -9.85 19.76 -14.67
C SER A 128 -11.09 19.71 -15.56
N VAL A 129 -11.14 20.54 -16.60
CA VAL A 129 -12.23 20.60 -17.58
C VAL A 129 -11.77 20.00 -18.90
N ILE A 130 -12.39 18.89 -19.31
CA ILE A 130 -12.12 18.18 -20.56
C ILE A 130 -13.17 18.61 -21.61
N ASP A 131 -12.75 19.03 -22.80
CA ASP A 131 -13.63 19.19 -23.96
C ASP A 131 -13.78 17.85 -24.70
N LEU A 132 -15.01 17.37 -24.81
CA LEU A 132 -15.31 16.05 -25.39
C LEU A 132 -15.16 16.00 -26.91
N LEU A 133 -15.08 17.15 -27.60
CA LEU A 133 -14.85 17.19 -29.04
C LEU A 133 -13.37 16.95 -29.37
N THR A 134 -12.47 17.38 -28.49
CA THR A 134 -11.03 17.34 -28.72
C THR A 134 -10.30 16.36 -27.82
N ASP A 135 -10.95 15.86 -26.77
CA ASP A 135 -10.34 15.05 -25.73
C ASP A 135 -9.13 15.76 -25.07
N GLN A 136 -9.24 17.07 -24.85
CA GLN A 136 -8.17 17.91 -24.26
C GLN A 136 -8.66 18.70 -23.04
N ILE A 137 -7.73 19.08 -22.16
CA ILE A 137 -8.00 20.03 -21.09
C ILE A 137 -8.14 21.43 -21.67
N THR A 138 -9.28 22.07 -21.41
CA THR A 138 -9.52 23.48 -21.79
C THR A 138 -9.37 24.44 -20.63
N ASP A 139 -9.55 23.96 -19.40
CA ASP A 139 -9.44 24.78 -18.19
C ASP A 139 -9.09 23.91 -16.96
N THR A 140 -8.55 24.55 -15.92
CA THR A 140 -8.35 23.93 -14.60
C THR A 140 -8.66 24.95 -13.52
N ALA A 141 -9.72 24.69 -12.76
CA ALA A 141 -10.18 25.55 -11.67
C ALA A 141 -9.60 25.09 -10.32
N GLN A 142 -9.26 26.03 -9.45
CA GLN A 142 -8.88 25.74 -8.07
C GLN A 142 -10.11 25.37 -7.25
N ALA A 143 -10.08 24.22 -6.59
CA ALA A 143 -11.18 23.74 -5.74
C ALA A 143 -10.97 24.12 -4.27
N ALA A 144 -9.71 24.19 -3.82
CA ALA A 144 -9.32 24.63 -2.49
C ALA A 144 -7.89 25.19 -2.53
N ASP A 145 -7.53 25.97 -1.51
CA ASP A 145 -6.18 26.53 -1.40
C ASP A 145 -5.12 25.42 -1.30
N PRO A 146 -4.01 25.53 -2.05
CA PRO A 146 -2.88 24.64 -1.89
C PRO A 146 -2.19 24.91 -0.54
N PRO A 147 -1.53 23.90 0.06
CA PRO A 147 -0.71 24.10 1.23
C PRO A 147 0.36 25.17 0.99
N VAL A 148 0.73 25.91 2.04
CA VAL A 148 1.81 26.91 1.96
C VAL A 148 3.12 26.21 1.60
N THR A 149 3.81 26.69 0.56
CA THR A 149 5.11 26.14 0.12
C THR A 149 6.10 26.05 1.28
N GLY A 150 6.77 24.91 1.43
CA GLY A 150 7.74 24.64 2.50
C GLY A 150 7.13 24.35 3.88
N SER A 151 5.80 24.35 4.02
CA SER A 151 5.14 23.93 5.26
C SER A 151 5.14 22.41 5.43
N LEU A 152 4.93 21.95 6.66
CA LEU A 152 4.70 20.53 6.95
C LEU A 152 3.47 19.98 6.20
N GLU A 153 2.43 20.78 6.01
CA GLU A 153 1.26 20.34 5.23
C GLU A 153 1.64 20.10 3.76
N ALA A 154 2.45 20.97 3.16
CA ALA A 154 2.94 20.76 1.80
C ALA A 154 3.75 19.46 1.68
N SER A 155 4.63 19.19 2.65
CA SER A 155 5.40 17.94 2.75
C SER A 155 4.48 16.70 2.85
N ILE A 156 3.46 16.75 3.70
CA ILE A 156 2.49 15.64 3.87
C ILE A 156 1.69 15.41 2.57
N VAL A 157 1.19 16.46 1.92
CA VAL A 157 0.42 16.35 0.68
C VAL A 157 1.29 15.83 -0.46
N HIS A 158 2.56 16.23 -0.52
CA HIS A 158 3.50 15.70 -1.50
C HIS A 158 3.82 14.22 -1.25
N GLY A 159 4.04 13.83 0.01
CA GLY A 159 4.18 12.42 0.39
C GLY A 159 2.94 11.58 0.05
N GLU A 160 1.74 12.14 0.22
CA GLU A 160 0.49 11.50 -0.21
C GLU A 160 0.44 11.30 -1.72
N GLU A 161 0.88 12.29 -2.51
CA GLU A 161 0.99 12.16 -3.96
C GLU A 161 1.91 11.02 -4.36
N LEU A 162 3.13 11.01 -3.82
CA LEU A 162 4.14 9.98 -4.09
C LEU A 162 3.63 8.59 -3.71
N PHE A 163 2.89 8.50 -2.62
CA PHE A 163 2.27 7.26 -2.18
C PHE A 163 1.18 6.74 -3.16
N ASN A 164 0.41 7.64 -3.74
CA ASN A 164 -0.72 7.30 -4.63
C ASN A 164 -0.28 7.07 -6.08
N THR A 165 0.78 7.73 -6.54
CA THR A 165 1.16 7.70 -7.95
C THR A 165 1.90 6.41 -8.34
N SER A 166 1.58 5.89 -9.52
CA SER A 166 2.28 4.76 -10.14
C SER A 166 3.34 5.21 -11.14
N ILE A 167 3.19 6.39 -11.73
CA ILE A 167 4.17 6.94 -12.68
C ILE A 167 5.14 7.89 -11.99
N GLY A 168 4.89 8.36 -10.76
CA GLY A 168 5.79 9.31 -10.09
C GLY A 168 5.68 10.70 -10.67
N THR A 169 4.52 11.35 -10.52
CA THR A 169 4.41 12.77 -10.90
C THR A 169 5.08 13.65 -9.85
N SER A 170 5.92 14.57 -10.34
CA SER A 170 6.63 15.61 -9.58
C SER A 170 7.57 15.13 -8.47
N THR A 171 8.64 14.41 -8.82
CA THR A 171 9.82 14.46 -7.94
C THR A 171 10.32 15.91 -7.86
N GLN A 172 10.94 16.31 -6.75
CA GLN A 172 11.36 17.72 -6.58
C GLN A 172 12.35 18.21 -7.66
N ASP A 173 13.04 17.30 -8.35
CA ASP A 173 13.90 17.60 -9.50
C ASP A 173 13.14 17.81 -10.84
N GLY A 174 11.80 17.72 -10.82
CA GLY A 174 10.93 17.91 -11.98
C GLY A 174 10.83 16.70 -12.92
N SER A 175 11.42 15.56 -12.55
CA SER A 175 11.36 14.34 -13.36
C SER A 175 10.09 13.51 -13.09
N THR A 176 9.82 12.58 -14.00
CA THR A 176 8.61 11.75 -14.02
C THR A 176 8.97 10.32 -14.39
N GLY A 177 8.12 9.35 -14.04
CA GLY A 177 8.30 7.95 -14.46
C GLY A 177 9.05 7.07 -13.46
N ARG A 178 9.16 7.47 -12.18
CA ARG A 178 10.10 6.86 -11.23
C ARG A 178 9.50 5.85 -10.26
N MET A 179 8.18 5.90 -10.04
CA MET A 179 7.52 4.99 -9.08
C MET A 179 7.32 3.58 -9.63
N SER A 180 6.97 3.44 -10.90
CA SER A 180 6.82 2.16 -11.59
C SER A 180 7.06 2.32 -13.08
N GLU A 181 7.82 1.38 -13.65
CA GLU A 181 8.24 1.37 -15.05
C GLU A 181 7.07 1.61 -16.02
N SER A 182 5.98 0.86 -15.89
CA SER A 182 4.78 1.00 -16.74
C SER A 182 3.56 1.51 -16.00
N GLY A 183 3.77 2.20 -14.87
CA GLY A 183 2.70 2.66 -14.01
C GLY A 183 1.85 1.51 -13.43
N TRP A 184 2.41 0.30 -13.30
CA TRP A 184 1.65 -0.89 -12.91
C TRP A 184 1.36 -0.94 -11.40
N ALA A 185 2.23 -0.33 -10.60
CA ALA A 185 2.14 -0.31 -9.14
C ALA A 185 2.28 1.12 -8.59
N SER A 186 1.52 1.39 -7.53
CA SER A 186 1.75 2.49 -6.58
C SER A 186 1.75 1.90 -5.16
N CYS A 187 2.23 2.64 -4.16
CA CYS A 187 2.13 2.19 -2.77
C CYS A 187 0.66 1.99 -2.36
N PHE A 188 -0.21 2.91 -2.78
CA PHE A 188 -1.67 2.83 -2.57
C PHE A 188 -2.26 1.51 -3.07
N GLY A 189 -1.76 0.97 -4.18
CA GLY A 189 -2.22 -0.29 -4.75
C GLY A 189 -2.26 -1.44 -3.73
N CYS A 190 -1.18 -1.64 -2.98
CA CYS A 190 -1.10 -2.70 -1.95
C CYS A 190 -1.49 -2.18 -0.54
N HIS A 191 -1.48 -0.86 -0.36
CA HIS A 191 -1.76 -0.19 0.90
C HIS A 191 -2.83 0.90 0.71
N PRO A 192 -4.08 0.53 0.36
CA PRO A 192 -5.13 1.50 0.14
C PRO A 192 -5.34 2.31 1.42
N PHE A 193 -5.33 3.65 1.30
CA PHE A 193 -5.39 4.59 2.43
C PHE A 193 -4.27 4.41 3.48
N GLY A 194 -3.15 3.79 3.08
CA GLY A 194 -2.06 3.36 3.96
C GLY A 194 -2.44 2.24 4.93
N TRP A 195 -3.53 1.54 4.64
CA TRP A 195 -3.89 0.28 5.28
C TRP A 195 -3.21 -0.89 4.56
N THR A 196 -3.95 -1.93 4.23
CA THR A 196 -3.46 -3.13 3.56
C THR A 196 -4.53 -3.68 2.63
N ASP A 197 -4.11 -4.18 1.47
CA ASP A 197 -4.91 -4.98 0.55
C ASP A 197 -5.23 -6.39 1.07
N THR A 198 -4.66 -6.76 2.23
CA THR A 198 -4.74 -8.08 2.88
C THR A 198 -4.18 -9.25 2.07
N ALA A 199 -3.60 -8.98 0.89
CA ALA A 199 -3.11 -10.01 -0.01
C ALA A 199 -1.78 -10.59 0.48
N VAL A 200 -1.60 -11.89 0.27
CA VAL A 200 -0.34 -12.60 0.50
C VAL A 200 0.47 -12.62 -0.79
N TRP A 201 1.56 -11.87 -0.78
CA TRP A 201 2.43 -11.69 -1.94
C TRP A 201 3.65 -12.61 -1.87
N SER A 202 4.17 -12.98 -3.04
CA SER A 202 5.39 -13.79 -3.15
C SER A 202 6.63 -12.90 -3.16
N PHE A 203 7.36 -12.85 -2.04
CA PHE A 203 8.62 -12.12 -1.94
C PHE A 203 9.83 -13.06 -1.83
N PRO A 204 11.07 -12.54 -2.00
CA PRO A 204 12.29 -13.28 -1.70
C PRO A 204 12.37 -13.78 -0.26
N SER A 205 11.70 -13.10 0.68
CA SER A 205 11.59 -13.56 2.07
C SER A 205 10.58 -14.69 2.26
N GLY A 206 9.74 -14.99 1.28
CA GLY A 206 8.64 -15.95 1.36
C GLY A 206 7.28 -15.30 1.11
N PRO A 207 6.18 -16.06 1.25
CA PRO A 207 4.83 -15.53 1.22
C PRO A 207 4.63 -14.50 2.34
N ARG A 208 4.32 -13.25 2.00
CA ARG A 208 4.05 -12.18 2.99
C ARG A 208 2.78 -11.43 2.68
N LYS A 209 1.91 -11.37 3.68
CA LYS A 209 0.78 -10.47 3.72
C LYS A 209 1.25 -9.03 3.83
N SER A 210 0.65 -8.13 3.07
CA SER A 210 0.86 -6.69 3.26
C SER A 210 0.54 -6.26 4.71
N ILE A 211 1.33 -5.34 5.26
CA ILE A 211 1.16 -4.83 6.63
C ILE A 211 0.52 -3.44 6.58
N PRO A 212 -0.45 -3.11 7.45
CA PRO A 212 -0.96 -1.75 7.55
C PRO A 212 0.12 -0.74 7.96
N LEU A 213 0.23 0.38 7.23
CA LEU A 213 1.33 1.34 7.37
C LEU A 213 1.11 2.42 8.44
N PHE A 214 -0.12 2.64 8.90
CA PHE A 214 -0.39 3.49 10.06
C PHE A 214 0.24 2.97 11.37
N THR A 215 0.79 1.75 11.33
CA THR A 215 1.48 1.12 12.46
C THR A 215 2.99 1.36 12.45
N THR A 216 3.54 1.92 11.37
CA THR A 216 5.00 2.06 11.16
C THR A 216 5.65 2.95 12.22
N VAL A 217 4.98 4.03 12.62
CA VAL A 217 5.48 5.02 13.59
C VAL A 217 4.43 5.28 14.66
N SER A 218 4.86 5.44 15.91
CA SER A 218 3.94 5.85 16.98
C SER A 218 3.35 7.23 16.73
N ARG A 219 2.06 7.39 17.04
CA ARG A 219 1.36 8.67 16.97
C ARG A 219 1.71 9.59 18.14
N SER A 220 1.98 9.02 19.31
CA SER A 220 2.33 9.76 20.52
C SER A 220 3.83 10.04 20.62
N ASP A 221 4.66 9.20 20.00
CA ASP A 221 6.12 9.39 19.93
C ASP A 221 6.64 9.17 18.50
N PRO A 222 6.73 10.23 17.68
CA PRO A 222 7.25 10.11 16.33
C PRO A 222 8.70 9.57 16.25
N GLY A 223 9.47 9.55 17.34
CA GLY A 223 10.79 8.91 17.39
C GLY A 223 10.72 7.38 17.43
N ASP A 224 9.59 6.82 17.86
CA ASP A 224 9.37 5.39 18.01
C ASP A 224 8.87 4.76 16.69
N HIS A 225 9.84 4.26 15.91
CA HIS A 225 9.63 3.57 14.64
C HIS A 225 9.65 2.08 14.84
N ARG A 226 8.76 1.32 14.21
CA ARG A 226 8.92 -0.14 14.13
C ARG A 226 10.09 -0.49 13.21
N MET A 227 10.70 -1.65 13.46
CA MET A 227 11.37 -2.35 12.36
C MET A 227 10.31 -2.73 11.32
N MET A 228 10.63 -2.67 10.04
CA MET A 228 9.67 -2.86 8.96
C MET A 228 9.78 -4.25 8.35
N THR A 229 8.70 -4.64 7.66
CA THR A 229 8.44 -6.00 7.16
C THR A 229 8.24 -7.04 8.28
N TRP A 230 7.67 -8.18 7.92
CA TRP A 230 7.54 -9.33 8.84
C TRP A 230 8.89 -9.89 9.29
N SER A 231 9.92 -9.80 8.46
CA SER A 231 11.25 -10.38 8.72
C SER A 231 12.26 -9.35 9.27
N ALA A 232 11.81 -8.15 9.64
CA ALA A 232 12.67 -7.08 10.17
C ALA A 232 13.92 -6.81 9.31
N ILE A 233 13.76 -6.75 7.99
CA ILE A 233 14.87 -6.52 7.02
C ILE A 233 14.99 -5.06 6.56
N CYS A 234 14.20 -4.15 7.13
CA CYS A 234 14.22 -2.71 6.84
C CYS A 234 14.08 -1.92 8.14
N ASP A 235 14.85 -0.86 8.29
CA ASP A 235 14.90 0.02 9.46
C ASP A 235 14.57 1.49 9.16
N GLU A 236 14.46 1.83 7.88
CA GLU A 236 14.08 3.15 7.40
C GLU A 236 12.96 3.03 6.35
N VAL A 237 12.01 3.97 6.35
CA VAL A 237 10.97 4.01 5.29
C VAL A 237 11.63 4.12 3.92
N ALA A 238 12.72 4.87 3.85
CA ALA A 238 13.55 5.06 2.68
C ALA A 238 14.20 3.76 2.14
N ASP A 239 14.29 2.67 2.92
CA ASP A 239 14.78 1.37 2.43
C ASP A 239 13.89 0.78 1.32
N PHE A 240 12.62 1.18 1.29
CA PHE A 240 11.67 0.77 0.27
C PHE A 240 12.01 1.33 -1.13
N GLU A 241 12.99 2.23 -1.24
CA GLU A 241 13.62 2.61 -2.53
C GLU A 241 14.07 1.38 -3.31
N GLN A 242 14.62 0.38 -2.62
CA GLN A 242 15.03 -0.85 -3.29
C GLN A 242 13.82 -1.64 -3.80
N LYS A 243 12.66 -1.56 -3.14
CA LYS A 243 11.41 -2.16 -3.64
C LYS A 243 10.87 -1.42 -4.86
N ILE A 244 10.93 -0.10 -4.88
CA ILE A 244 10.61 0.69 -6.09
C ILE A 244 11.47 0.22 -7.27
N ARG A 245 12.78 0.10 -7.08
CA ARG A 245 13.75 -0.25 -8.14
C ARG A 245 13.77 -1.70 -8.59
N THR A 246 13.23 -2.63 -7.80
CA THR A 246 13.31 -4.07 -8.09
C THR A 246 11.95 -4.71 -8.34
N VAL A 247 10.92 -4.22 -7.65
CA VAL A 247 9.55 -4.72 -7.77
C VAL A 247 8.79 -3.82 -8.72
N CYS A 248 8.62 -2.54 -8.40
CA CYS A 248 7.73 -1.63 -9.14
C CYS A 248 8.30 -1.20 -10.50
N SER A 249 9.62 -1.09 -10.61
CA SER A 249 10.35 -0.78 -11.83
C SER A 249 11.33 -1.91 -12.07
N THR A 250 11.31 -2.58 -13.23
CA THR A 250 12.38 -3.54 -13.54
C THR A 250 13.55 -2.75 -14.12
N VAL A 251 14.63 -2.65 -13.35
CA VAL A 251 15.84 -1.97 -13.78
C VAL A 251 17.00 -2.94 -13.67
N SER A 252 17.78 -3.05 -14.72
CA SER A 252 19.07 -3.72 -14.66
C SER A 252 19.95 -3.02 -13.63
N THR A 253 20.44 -3.75 -12.63
CA THR A 253 21.30 -3.21 -11.57
C THR A 253 22.69 -2.76 -12.05
N THR A 254 22.97 -2.88 -13.36
CA THR A 254 24.28 -2.63 -13.98
C THR A 254 24.31 -1.45 -14.96
N GLU A 255 23.22 -0.72 -15.16
CA GLU A 255 23.20 0.41 -16.11
C GLU A 255 23.64 1.73 -15.47
N THR A 256 24.35 2.56 -16.25
CA THR A 256 24.88 3.88 -15.89
C THR A 256 23.83 5.00 -15.88
N ALA A 257 22.60 4.70 -16.33
CA ALA A 257 21.42 5.56 -16.16
C ALA A 257 20.21 4.68 -15.80
N PRO A 258 20.19 4.06 -14.60
CA PRO A 258 19.08 3.24 -14.19
C PRO A 258 17.85 4.14 -14.06
N ARG A 259 16.66 3.65 -14.38
CA ARG A 259 15.41 4.30 -13.94
C ARG A 259 15.42 4.33 -12.41
N GLN A 260 15.87 5.43 -11.83
CA GLN A 260 15.99 5.55 -10.38
C GLN A 260 14.58 5.63 -9.78
N GLY A 261 14.44 5.18 -8.53
CA GLY A 261 13.27 5.53 -7.73
C GLY A 261 13.35 6.99 -7.27
N LEU A 262 12.97 7.27 -6.04
CA LEU A 262 12.95 8.63 -5.50
C LEU A 262 14.33 9.12 -5.06
N MET A 263 15.33 8.24 -4.96
CA MET A 263 16.73 8.63 -4.67
C MET A 263 17.51 8.93 -5.94
N VAL A 264 17.27 10.10 -6.51
CA VAL A 264 17.87 10.55 -7.77
C VAL A 264 19.39 10.68 -7.64
N GLY A 265 20.13 10.23 -8.65
CA GLY A 265 21.60 10.27 -8.68
C GLY A 265 22.30 9.22 -7.81
N ILE A 266 21.56 8.46 -7.00
CA ILE A 266 22.13 7.45 -6.10
C ILE A 266 22.15 6.07 -6.79
N PRO A 267 23.33 5.41 -6.89
CA PRO A 267 23.43 4.04 -7.39
C PRO A 267 22.65 3.05 -6.53
N GLY A 268 21.99 2.07 -7.16
CA GLY A 268 21.24 1.02 -6.44
C GLY A 268 22.10 0.21 -5.47
N SER A 269 23.39 0.05 -5.75
CA SER A 269 24.36 -0.60 -4.87
C SER A 269 24.60 0.16 -3.56
N ASP A 270 24.36 1.47 -3.53
CA ASP A 270 24.51 2.32 -2.34
C ASP A 270 23.20 2.47 -1.55
N ILE A 271 22.14 1.76 -1.97
CA ILE A 271 20.83 1.69 -1.29
C ILE A 271 20.71 0.29 -0.69
N GLN A 272 21.14 0.15 0.54
CA GLN A 272 21.08 -1.09 1.31
C GLN A 272 20.44 -0.77 2.67
N PRO A 273 19.53 -1.62 3.18
CA PRO A 273 19.05 -1.51 4.55
C PRO A 273 20.21 -1.63 5.55
N PHE A 274 20.07 -1.00 6.72
CA PHE A 274 21.06 -0.98 7.80
C PHE A 274 22.38 -0.29 7.44
N VAL A 275 23.25 -0.93 6.66
CA VAL A 275 24.66 -0.55 6.48
C VAL A 275 25.04 -0.52 4.99
N PRO A 276 26.02 0.31 4.59
CA PRO A 276 26.91 1.13 5.42
C PRO A 276 26.35 2.51 5.80
N LYS A 277 25.24 2.95 5.21
CA LYS A 277 24.74 4.33 5.33
C LYS A 277 23.25 4.30 5.60
N ALA A 278 22.78 5.29 6.37
CA ALA A 278 21.36 5.60 6.47
C ALA A 278 20.80 5.96 5.09
N ASN A 279 19.61 5.49 4.80
CA ASN A 279 18.82 5.86 3.64
C ASN A 279 17.94 7.09 3.89
N THR A 280 17.61 7.40 5.15
CA THR A 280 16.88 8.62 5.55
C THR A 280 17.65 9.89 5.15
N ASN A 281 16.95 10.99 4.84
CA ASN A 281 17.50 12.29 4.43
C ASN A 281 18.34 12.29 3.14
N ARG A 282 18.27 11.21 2.34
CA ARG A 282 18.94 11.13 1.03
C ARG A 282 18.05 11.59 -0.12
N SER A 283 16.77 11.79 0.15
CA SER A 283 15.78 12.27 -0.81
C SER A 283 14.65 12.96 -0.05
N THR A 284 14.39 14.21 -0.41
CA THR A 284 13.26 14.97 0.12
C THR A 284 11.92 14.33 -0.20
N ASP A 285 11.81 13.61 -1.32
CA ASP A 285 10.62 12.84 -1.68
C ASP A 285 10.36 11.69 -0.68
N TRP A 286 11.42 11.01 -0.20
CA TRP A 286 11.29 9.99 0.85
C TRP A 286 10.96 10.60 2.21
N ASP A 287 11.54 11.75 2.53
CA ASP A 287 11.24 12.49 3.76
C ASP A 287 9.77 12.94 3.79
N ASP A 288 9.25 13.40 2.65
CA ASP A 288 7.83 13.77 2.46
C ASP A 288 6.90 12.55 2.59
N LEU A 289 7.26 11.42 1.96
CA LEU A 289 6.50 10.18 2.08
C LEU A 289 6.49 9.66 3.53
N GLU A 290 7.61 9.76 4.23
CA GLU A 290 7.68 9.41 5.64
C GLU A 290 6.80 10.35 6.51
N ASN A 291 6.79 11.65 6.23
CA ASN A 291 5.88 12.60 6.89
C ASN A 291 4.41 12.24 6.64
N TYR A 292 4.05 11.84 5.42
CA TYR A 292 2.72 11.33 5.11
C TYR A 292 2.38 10.07 5.93
N LEU A 293 3.26 9.07 6.00
CA LEU A 293 3.03 7.87 6.81
C LEU A 293 2.85 8.21 8.30
N ARG A 294 3.66 9.12 8.82
CA ARG A 294 3.62 9.55 10.23
C ARG A 294 2.35 10.32 10.58
N ARG A 295 1.87 11.19 9.69
CA ARG A 295 0.85 12.19 10.01
C ARG A 295 -0.47 11.95 9.28
N GLY A 296 -0.40 11.63 7.98
CA GLY A 296 -1.55 11.46 7.09
C GLY A 296 -2.30 10.13 7.24
N VAL A 297 -1.62 9.02 7.51
CA VAL A 297 -2.25 7.67 7.44
C VAL A 297 -2.88 7.21 8.76
N ARG A 298 -4.21 7.20 8.89
CA ARG A 298 -4.91 6.85 10.14
C ARG A 298 -5.28 5.37 10.25
N ALA A 299 -5.31 4.86 11.48
CA ALA A 299 -5.89 3.55 11.79
C ALA A 299 -7.41 3.58 11.56
N PRO A 300 -8.05 2.44 11.24
CA PRO A 300 -9.50 2.35 11.22
C PRO A 300 -10.08 2.58 12.62
N ILE A 301 -11.23 3.26 12.67
CA ILE A 301 -12.00 3.48 13.91
C ILE A 301 -12.68 2.15 14.26
N SER A 302 -12.53 1.69 15.50
CA SER A 302 -13.19 0.47 15.96
C SER A 302 -14.72 0.62 15.92
N PRO A 303 -15.46 -0.40 15.45
CA PRO A 303 -16.92 -0.43 15.59
C PRO A 303 -17.36 -0.49 17.07
N LEU A 304 -16.45 -0.83 17.99
CA LEU A 304 -16.69 -0.89 19.43
C LEU A 304 -16.21 0.39 20.15
N ARG A 305 -15.79 1.44 19.44
CA ARG A 305 -15.39 2.71 20.05
C ARG A 305 -16.54 3.28 20.88
N GLY A 306 -16.27 3.53 22.17
CA GLY A 306 -17.27 4.05 23.10
C GLY A 306 -18.35 3.03 23.50
N SER A 307 -18.17 1.75 23.18
CA SER A 307 -19.07 0.68 23.60
C SER A 307 -19.05 0.50 25.12
N VAL A 308 -20.21 0.12 25.68
CA VAL A 308 -20.39 -0.26 27.09
C VAL A 308 -20.37 -1.78 27.30
N ASP A 309 -19.92 -2.54 26.30
CA ASP A 309 -19.81 -3.99 26.36
C ASP A 309 -18.90 -4.41 27.54
N PRO A 310 -19.42 -5.16 28.53
CA PRO A 310 -18.66 -5.56 29.72
C PRO A 310 -17.53 -6.55 29.41
N ASP A 311 -17.55 -7.21 28.25
CA ASP A 311 -16.51 -8.17 27.87
C ASP A 311 -15.22 -7.47 27.43
N ILE A 312 -15.27 -6.21 26.96
CA ILE A 312 -14.09 -5.43 26.56
C ILE A 312 -13.11 -5.24 27.75
N PRO A 313 -13.51 -4.69 28.91
CA PRO A 313 -12.60 -4.55 30.04
C PRO A 313 -12.14 -5.90 30.62
N LEU A 314 -12.97 -6.96 30.55
CA LEU A 314 -12.55 -8.30 30.95
C LEU A 314 -11.50 -8.89 30.00
N GLY A 315 -11.69 -8.71 28.68
CA GLY A 315 -10.72 -9.08 27.66
C GLY A 315 -9.39 -8.35 27.80
N ASN A 316 -9.43 -7.06 28.17
CA ASN A 316 -8.23 -6.27 28.50
C ASN A 316 -7.47 -6.90 29.69
N GLN A 317 -8.16 -7.28 30.76
CA GLN A 317 -7.51 -7.97 31.88
C GLN A 317 -6.88 -9.30 31.45
N LEU A 318 -7.58 -10.09 30.62
CA LEU A 318 -7.07 -11.35 30.08
C LEU A 318 -5.86 -11.14 29.16
N PHE A 319 -5.84 -10.08 28.36
CA PHE A 319 -4.70 -9.74 27.49
C PHE A 319 -3.41 -9.53 28.29
N ALA A 320 -3.46 -8.77 29.39
CA ALA A 320 -2.32 -8.63 30.30
C ALA A 320 -1.99 -9.93 31.01
N LYS A 321 -3.00 -10.65 31.52
CA LYS A 321 -2.82 -11.89 32.28
C LYS A 321 -2.16 -13.00 31.45
N ALA A 322 -2.53 -13.11 30.18
CA ALA A 322 -1.93 -14.03 29.21
C ALA A 322 -0.56 -13.55 28.69
N GLY A 323 -0.09 -12.36 29.10
CA GLY A 323 1.20 -11.81 28.70
C GLY A 323 1.24 -11.29 27.27
N CYS A 324 0.10 -11.06 26.61
CA CYS A 324 0.05 -10.57 25.23
C CYS A 324 0.79 -9.23 25.06
N ASN A 325 0.71 -8.37 26.08
CA ASN A 325 1.37 -7.06 26.13
C ASN A 325 2.91 -7.13 26.09
N THR A 326 3.53 -8.28 26.37
CA THR A 326 4.99 -8.46 26.29
C THR A 326 5.52 -8.37 24.86
N CYS A 327 4.67 -8.66 23.87
CA CYS A 327 4.97 -8.53 22.44
C CYS A 327 4.09 -7.46 21.75
N HIS A 328 2.86 -7.28 22.23
CA HIS A 328 1.85 -6.40 21.63
C HIS A 328 1.48 -5.18 22.49
N GLY A 329 2.38 -4.75 23.39
CA GLY A 329 2.20 -3.57 24.25
C GLY A 329 2.76 -2.27 23.68
N GLY A 330 2.74 -1.21 24.49
CA GLY A 330 3.27 0.11 24.14
C GLY A 330 2.38 0.91 23.18
N SER A 331 2.81 2.14 22.90
CA SER A 331 2.02 3.14 22.14
C SER A 331 1.64 2.70 20.71
N LYS A 332 2.36 1.72 20.16
CA LYS A 332 2.13 1.16 18.83
C LYS A 332 1.38 -0.16 18.85
N TRP A 333 0.96 -0.67 20.01
CA TRP A 333 0.41 -2.03 20.15
C TRP A 333 1.36 -3.12 19.63
N THR A 334 2.67 -2.87 19.76
CA THR A 334 3.78 -3.76 19.43
C THR A 334 5.05 -3.24 20.09
N VAL A 335 5.86 -4.16 20.61
CA VAL A 335 7.20 -3.85 21.15
C VAL A 335 8.25 -3.65 20.05
N SER A 336 7.90 -3.92 18.79
CA SER A 336 8.78 -3.66 17.65
C SER A 336 9.20 -2.20 17.64
N ARG A 337 10.51 -1.97 17.66
CA ARG A 337 11.10 -0.64 17.64
C ARG A 337 12.50 -0.64 17.02
N ARG A 338 12.86 0.47 16.37
CA ARG A 338 14.22 0.80 15.98
C ARG A 338 14.95 1.37 17.18
N ILE A 339 15.94 0.65 17.69
CA ILE A 339 16.65 0.98 18.95
C ILE A 339 17.92 1.83 18.76
N TYR A 340 18.09 2.43 17.59
CA TYR A 340 19.30 3.14 17.18
C TYR A 340 18.96 4.24 16.16
N THR A 341 19.91 5.14 15.95
CA THR A 341 19.88 6.08 14.83
C THR A 341 20.59 5.42 13.65
N PRO A 342 19.95 5.27 12.48
CA PRO A 342 20.59 4.72 11.29
C PRO A 342 21.84 5.50 10.85
N PRO A 343 22.86 4.84 10.27
CA PRO A 343 23.00 3.38 10.19
C PRO A 343 23.38 2.78 11.56
N PRO A 344 23.06 1.51 11.84
CA PRO A 344 23.46 0.87 13.08
C PRO A 344 24.97 0.65 13.16
N TYR A 345 25.52 0.76 14.36
CA TYR A 345 26.90 0.36 14.64
C TYR A 345 26.96 -1.18 14.76
N LEU A 346 27.78 -1.83 13.94
CA LEU A 346 27.94 -3.30 13.94
C LEU A 346 29.35 -3.75 14.37
N GLY A 347 30.08 -2.90 15.10
CA GLY A 347 31.43 -3.24 15.60
C GLY A 347 31.41 -4.19 16.80
N PRO A 348 32.58 -4.57 17.33
CA PRO A 348 32.72 -5.60 18.38
C PRO A 348 31.96 -5.33 19.69
N SER A 349 31.64 -4.06 19.98
CA SER A 349 30.84 -3.66 21.15
C SER A 349 29.35 -3.48 20.85
N SER A 350 28.91 -3.79 19.64
CA SER A 350 27.49 -3.68 19.27
C SER A 350 26.68 -4.78 19.94
N THR A 351 25.49 -4.42 20.41
CA THR A 351 24.45 -5.37 20.85
C THR A 351 23.46 -5.69 19.72
N MET A 352 23.78 -5.32 18.48
CA MET A 352 22.92 -5.51 17.31
C MET A 352 23.43 -6.63 16.42
N THR A 353 22.52 -7.51 15.99
CA THR A 353 22.85 -8.69 15.20
C THR A 353 22.01 -8.74 13.94
N LEU A 354 22.69 -8.79 12.79
CA LEU A 354 22.05 -9.14 11.52
C LEU A 354 22.27 -10.63 11.23
N SER A 355 21.20 -11.32 10.85
CA SER A 355 21.33 -12.67 10.31
C SER A 355 22.12 -12.65 9.00
N SER A 356 22.65 -13.80 8.57
CA SER A 356 23.29 -13.93 7.24
C SER A 356 22.35 -13.61 6.07
N GLN A 357 21.04 -13.51 6.33
CA GLN A 357 20.01 -13.15 5.38
C GLN A 357 19.50 -11.70 5.56
N GLY A 358 20.13 -10.92 6.44
CA GLY A 358 19.84 -9.50 6.66
C GLY A 358 18.68 -9.21 7.61
N GLU A 359 18.27 -10.17 8.44
CA GLU A 359 17.21 -9.95 9.45
C GLU A 359 17.79 -9.32 10.71
N PHE A 360 17.12 -8.29 11.24
CA PHE A 360 17.46 -7.72 12.55
C PHE A 360 16.90 -8.57 13.68
N ILE A 361 17.77 -9.41 14.27
CA ILE A 361 17.37 -10.51 15.16
C ILE A 361 16.62 -10.03 16.41
N GLU A 362 17.04 -8.90 16.99
CA GLU A 362 16.49 -8.39 18.25
C GLU A 362 15.01 -7.96 18.13
N ALA A 363 14.54 -7.67 16.91
CA ALA A 363 13.14 -7.35 16.65
C ALA A 363 12.25 -8.58 16.39
N LEU A 364 12.83 -9.77 16.20
CA LEU A 364 12.08 -10.98 15.89
C LEU A 364 11.64 -11.72 17.16
N ARG A 365 10.48 -12.38 17.09
CA ARG A 365 9.98 -13.27 18.13
C ARG A 365 9.64 -14.63 17.51
N PRO A 366 10.19 -15.74 18.03
CA PRO A 366 9.79 -17.07 17.65
C PRO A 366 8.47 -17.39 18.35
N VAL A 367 7.35 -17.25 17.64
CA VAL A 367 6.00 -17.58 18.15
C VAL A 367 5.34 -18.67 17.34
N ASP A 368 6.16 -19.58 16.80
CA ASP A 368 5.79 -20.79 16.06
C ASP A 368 4.76 -20.62 14.93
N THR A 369 4.69 -19.44 14.32
CA THR A 369 3.84 -19.21 13.15
C THR A 369 4.50 -19.64 11.85
N PHE A 370 5.81 -19.97 11.87
CA PHE A 370 6.60 -20.35 10.70
C PHE A 370 6.57 -21.86 10.43
N PHE A 371 6.40 -22.26 9.18
CA PHE A 371 6.56 -23.65 8.76
C PHE A 371 7.97 -23.88 8.21
N ALA A 372 8.69 -24.89 8.71
CA ALA A 372 10.02 -25.25 8.19
C ALA A 372 10.02 -25.59 6.68
N LEU A 373 8.86 -25.99 6.14
CA LEU A 373 8.64 -26.26 4.72
C LEU A 373 8.11 -25.06 3.93
N GLU A 374 7.98 -23.87 4.53
CA GLU A 374 7.61 -22.65 3.80
C GLU A 374 8.71 -22.33 2.77
N ARG A 375 8.30 -22.08 1.52
CA ARG A 375 9.19 -21.83 0.39
C ARG A 375 8.81 -20.55 -0.35
N THR A 376 9.80 -19.91 -0.94
CA THR A 376 9.61 -18.82 -1.89
C THR A 376 9.03 -19.35 -3.21
N ALA A 377 8.57 -18.46 -4.09
CA ALA A 377 8.12 -18.82 -5.44
C ALA A 377 9.22 -19.49 -6.30
N THR A 378 10.49 -19.33 -5.93
CA THR A 378 11.66 -19.95 -6.59
C THR A 378 12.18 -21.18 -5.84
N ASN A 379 11.35 -21.75 -4.95
CA ASN A 379 11.65 -22.93 -4.15
C ASN A 379 12.88 -22.79 -3.22
N ARG A 380 13.16 -21.57 -2.75
CA ARG A 380 14.15 -21.33 -1.69
C ARG A 380 13.49 -21.39 -0.33
N VAL A 381 14.25 -21.68 0.72
CA VAL A 381 13.76 -21.61 2.11
C VAL A 381 13.35 -20.17 2.41
N ALA A 382 12.13 -19.99 2.90
CA ALA A 382 11.62 -18.69 3.32
C ALA A 382 12.28 -18.23 4.64
N LEU A 383 12.29 -16.92 4.88
CA LEU A 383 12.68 -16.35 6.17
C LEU A 383 11.60 -16.62 7.21
N GLY A 384 11.97 -16.65 8.49
CA GLY A 384 11.04 -16.93 9.61
C GLY A 384 11.57 -17.94 10.62
N ALA A 385 12.68 -18.62 10.35
CA ALA A 385 13.34 -19.51 11.31
C ALA A 385 13.83 -18.76 12.58
N ASN A 386 14.18 -17.49 12.44
CA ASN A 386 14.52 -16.60 13.55
C ASN A 386 13.29 -15.96 14.23
N GLY A 387 12.07 -16.31 13.77
CA GLY A 387 10.82 -15.70 14.18
C GLY A 387 10.38 -14.55 13.27
N PHE A 388 9.36 -13.82 13.71
CA PHE A 388 8.81 -12.67 13.00
C PHE A 388 8.75 -11.43 13.87
N ASN A 389 8.84 -10.28 13.22
CA ASN A 389 8.62 -8.98 13.81
C ASN A 389 7.16 -8.86 14.28
N PRO A 390 6.88 -8.71 15.60
CA PRO A 390 5.52 -8.67 16.11
C PRO A 390 4.69 -7.58 15.42
N PRO A 391 3.57 -7.93 14.76
CA PRO A 391 2.69 -6.92 14.17
C PRO A 391 2.05 -6.08 15.27
N SER A 392 1.77 -4.82 14.92
CA SER A 392 0.91 -3.97 15.75
C SER A 392 -0.51 -4.54 15.78
N LEU A 393 -1.15 -4.52 16.95
CA LEU A 393 -2.58 -4.86 17.09
C LEU A 393 -3.51 -3.66 16.86
N LEU A 394 -2.97 -2.47 16.64
CA LEU A 394 -3.75 -1.27 16.35
C LEU A 394 -4.62 -1.50 15.11
N GLY A 395 -5.95 -1.48 15.24
CA GLY A 395 -6.87 -1.69 14.12
C GLY A 395 -6.77 -3.07 13.44
N ALA A 396 -6.10 -4.05 14.06
CA ALA A 396 -5.81 -5.34 13.42
C ALA A 396 -7.08 -6.14 13.07
N TRP A 397 -8.15 -5.96 13.84
CA TRP A 397 -9.46 -6.57 13.64
C TRP A 397 -10.08 -6.27 12.26
N ALA A 398 -9.66 -5.20 11.60
CA ALA A 398 -10.21 -4.79 10.30
C ALA A 398 -9.63 -5.56 9.10
N PHE A 399 -8.55 -6.33 9.31
CA PHE A 399 -7.72 -6.83 8.20
C PHE A 399 -7.43 -8.33 8.26
N PRO A 400 -8.43 -9.24 8.28
CA PRO A 400 -8.18 -10.65 7.99
C PRO A 400 -7.69 -10.83 6.53
N PRO A 401 -6.97 -11.92 6.20
CA PRO A 401 -6.48 -12.96 7.10
C PRO A 401 -5.27 -12.49 7.95
N TYR A 402 -4.91 -13.27 8.96
CA TYR A 402 -3.89 -13.01 9.96
C TYR A 402 -2.63 -13.86 9.76
N PHE A 403 -1.57 -13.50 10.49
CA PHE A 403 -0.19 -13.96 10.33
C PHE A 403 0.46 -13.55 9.01
N HIS A 404 1.77 -13.78 8.92
CA HIS A 404 2.60 -13.33 7.80
C HIS A 404 2.18 -13.96 6.48
N ASN A 405 1.60 -15.15 6.47
CA ASN A 405 1.22 -15.89 5.26
C ASN A 405 -0.30 -16.07 5.13
N GLY A 406 -1.11 -15.40 5.95
CA GLY A 406 -2.58 -15.48 5.89
C GLY A 406 -3.18 -16.80 6.38
N GLN A 407 -2.44 -17.60 7.15
CA GLN A 407 -2.89 -18.94 7.59
C GLN A 407 -4.07 -18.97 8.58
N ALA A 408 -4.49 -17.82 9.12
CA ALA A 408 -5.66 -17.73 9.99
C ALA A 408 -6.64 -16.71 9.43
N THR A 409 -7.92 -17.02 9.38
CA THR A 409 -8.97 -16.16 8.82
C THR A 409 -9.74 -15.40 9.90
N THR A 410 -9.67 -15.86 11.15
CA THR A 410 -10.34 -15.24 12.31
C THR A 410 -9.35 -15.02 13.46
N LEU A 411 -9.70 -14.15 14.41
CA LEU A 411 -8.92 -13.95 15.63
C LEU A 411 -8.95 -15.19 16.54
N GLU A 412 -10.02 -15.98 16.53
CA GLU A 412 -10.06 -17.27 17.23
C GLU A 412 -9.02 -18.23 16.65
N GLU A 413 -8.95 -18.35 15.32
CA GLU A 413 -7.90 -19.14 14.67
C GLU A 413 -6.49 -18.64 14.99
N VAL A 414 -6.29 -17.32 15.16
CA VAL A 414 -5.00 -16.80 15.65
C VAL A 414 -4.64 -17.40 17.01
N LEU A 415 -5.60 -17.52 17.93
CA LEU A 415 -5.37 -18.01 19.28
C LEU A 415 -5.15 -19.53 19.35
N ILE A 416 -6.01 -20.31 18.66
CA ILE A 416 -6.10 -21.76 18.90
C ILE A 416 -5.61 -22.65 17.77
N ARG A 417 -5.27 -22.11 16.58
CA ARG A 417 -4.85 -22.94 15.46
C ARG A 417 -3.64 -23.81 15.87
N PRO A 418 -3.75 -25.15 15.78
CA PRO A 418 -2.62 -26.01 16.04
C PRO A 418 -1.57 -25.81 14.94
N VAL A 419 -0.33 -25.50 15.34
CA VAL A 419 0.81 -25.61 14.45
C VAL A 419 1.54 -26.90 14.82
N VAL A 420 1.81 -27.74 13.81
CA VAL A 420 2.41 -29.06 14.05
C VAL A 420 3.80 -28.87 14.67
N GLY A 421 3.98 -29.41 15.88
CA GLY A 421 5.25 -29.35 16.63
C GLY A 421 5.49 -28.05 17.40
N ALA A 422 4.44 -27.26 17.64
CA ALA A 422 4.52 -25.91 18.15
C ALA A 422 3.45 -25.60 19.21
N ALA A 423 3.73 -24.62 20.08
CA ALA A 423 2.73 -24.11 21.01
C ALA A 423 1.64 -23.31 20.25
N GLN A 424 0.41 -23.31 20.76
CA GLN A 424 -0.63 -22.41 20.26
C GLN A 424 -0.23 -20.96 20.59
N HIS A 425 -0.57 -20.01 19.71
CA HIS A 425 -0.16 -18.62 19.91
C HIS A 425 -0.66 -18.02 21.23
N LYS A 426 -1.86 -18.43 21.69
CA LYS A 426 -2.39 -18.04 23.00
C LYS A 426 -1.47 -18.35 24.18
N ASP A 427 -0.57 -19.33 24.02
CA ASP A 427 0.34 -19.80 25.06
C ASP A 427 1.77 -19.22 24.90
N ALA A 428 2.02 -18.38 23.89
CA ALA A 428 3.33 -17.78 23.65
C ALA A 428 3.79 -16.83 24.78
N GLY A 429 2.83 -16.26 25.52
CA GLY A 429 3.09 -15.48 26.72
C GLY A 429 3.08 -16.35 27.98
N VAL A 430 1.98 -16.30 28.72
CA VAL A 430 1.75 -17.14 29.90
C VAL A 430 0.80 -18.28 29.49
N PRO A 431 1.27 -19.54 29.41
CA PRO A 431 0.42 -20.67 29.01
C PRO A 431 -0.77 -20.91 29.94
N GLY A 432 -1.86 -21.47 29.39
CA GLY A 432 -3.01 -21.94 30.17
C GLY A 432 -3.97 -20.84 30.64
N GLN A 433 -3.76 -19.59 30.24
CA GLN A 433 -4.63 -18.46 30.63
C GLN A 433 -5.90 -18.34 29.78
N LEU A 434 -5.96 -19.00 28.62
CA LEU A 434 -6.99 -18.80 27.59
C LEU A 434 -7.61 -20.14 27.11
N GLU A 435 -7.72 -21.13 27.99
CA GLU A 435 -8.33 -22.44 27.68
C GLU A 435 -9.86 -22.34 27.50
N SER A 436 -10.49 -21.45 28.26
CA SER A 436 -11.92 -21.20 28.18
C SER A 436 -12.29 -20.46 26.89
N GLU A 437 -13.24 -21.00 26.14
CA GLU A 437 -13.81 -20.34 24.96
C GLU A 437 -14.43 -18.98 25.32
N VAL A 438 -15.04 -18.86 26.49
CA VAL A 438 -15.61 -17.59 26.99
C VAL A 438 -14.51 -16.55 27.20
N ASP A 439 -13.37 -16.96 27.76
CA ASP A 439 -12.25 -16.02 27.99
C ASP A 439 -11.59 -15.61 26.67
N ARG A 440 -11.48 -16.54 25.70
CA ARG A 440 -11.03 -16.17 24.35
C ARG A 440 -12.00 -15.23 23.64
N ALA A 441 -13.30 -15.45 23.75
CA ALA A 441 -14.31 -14.56 23.20
C ALA A 441 -14.20 -13.14 23.78
N ARG A 442 -14.00 -13.02 25.11
CA ARG A 442 -13.75 -11.73 25.78
C ARG A 442 -12.47 -11.06 25.29
N LEU A 443 -11.38 -11.82 25.19
CA LEU A 443 -10.13 -11.32 24.62
C LEU A 443 -10.34 -10.81 23.20
N ILE A 444 -11.05 -11.55 22.35
CA ILE A 444 -11.37 -11.14 20.99
C ILE A 444 -12.19 -9.85 20.97
N ARG A 445 -13.20 -9.72 21.84
CA ARG A 445 -13.95 -8.45 22.00
C ARG A 445 -13.05 -7.28 22.33
N PHE A 446 -12.07 -7.48 23.22
CA PHE A 446 -11.07 -6.48 23.49
C PHE A 446 -10.20 -6.17 22.25
N LEU A 447 -9.70 -7.18 21.53
CA LEU A 447 -8.91 -6.98 20.31
C LEU A 447 -9.69 -6.20 19.21
N GLU A 448 -10.98 -6.47 19.06
CA GLU A 448 -11.90 -5.75 18.16
C GLU A 448 -12.10 -4.29 18.57
N SER A 449 -11.88 -3.97 19.85
CA SER A 449 -11.97 -2.60 20.38
C SER A 449 -10.72 -1.76 20.17
N ILE A 450 -9.58 -2.35 19.77
CA ILE A 450 -8.30 -1.65 19.68
C ILE A 450 -8.28 -0.70 18.47
N ASP A 451 -8.23 0.60 18.74
CA ASP A 451 -8.00 1.68 17.79
C ASP A 451 -7.15 2.81 18.39
N ASP A 452 -7.07 3.95 17.72
CA ASP A 452 -6.21 5.07 18.13
C ASP A 452 -6.64 5.78 19.42
N ALA A 453 -7.84 5.50 19.93
CA ALA A 453 -8.35 6.02 21.20
C ALA A 453 -8.20 5.03 22.36
N THR A 454 -7.84 3.76 22.10
CA THR A 454 -7.69 2.73 23.13
C THR A 454 -6.44 2.99 23.98
N PRO A 455 -6.54 3.04 25.33
CA PRO A 455 -5.38 3.17 26.20
C PRO A 455 -4.39 2.01 26.01
N THR A 456 -3.10 2.35 25.98
CA THR A 456 -2.02 1.39 25.73
C THR A 456 -1.48 0.78 27.03
N TYR A 457 -0.84 -0.40 26.92
CA TYR A 457 -0.16 -1.11 28.01
C TYR A 457 1.25 -0.59 28.32
#